data_AF-A0AAE3UIR5-F1
#
_entry.id   AF-A0AAE3UIR5-F1
#
_cell.length_a   1.000
_cell.length_b   1.000
_cell.length_c   1.000
_cell.angle_alpha   90.00
_cell.angle_beta   90.00
_cell.angle_gamma   90.00
#
_symmetry.space_group_name_H-M   'P 1'
#
loop_
_entity.id
_entity.type
_entity.pdbx_description
1 polymer ?
#
loop_
_entity_poly.entity_id
_entity_poly.type
_entity_poly.pdbx_seq_one_letter_code
_entity_poly.pdbx_strand_id
1 'polypeptide(L)'
;MASKKPNEMSNEELLKNEKTLKLVITMGIVAAVLMLAAGIWLTIAKQKFSALTAVPMSMGVIVIVNANSLKTIQKEKKSRGLL
;
A
#
# COMPACT_ATOMS: atom_id res chain seq x y z
N MET A 1 6.66 3.01 -15.12
CA MET A 1 7.73 3.92 -14.69
C MET A 1 8.96 3.07 -14.42
N ALA A 2 10.10 3.34 -15.04
CA ALA A 2 11.31 2.57 -14.80
C ALA A 2 11.63 2.60 -13.30
N SER A 3 11.74 1.42 -12.69
CA SER A 3 11.98 1.23 -11.26
C SER A 3 13.43 1.58 -10.97
N LYS A 4 13.75 2.88 -10.90
CA LYS A 4 15.05 3.33 -10.39
C LYS A 4 15.23 2.74 -8.99
N LYS A 5 16.39 2.18 -8.70
CA LYS A 5 16.68 1.72 -7.33
C LYS A 5 16.69 2.93 -6.40
N PRO A 6 16.38 2.78 -5.10
CA PRO A 6 16.41 3.90 -4.16
C PRO A 6 17.74 4.67 -4.17
N ASN A 7 18.86 3.97 -4.38
CA ASN A 7 20.18 4.60 -4.45
C ASN A 7 20.40 5.50 -5.70
N GLU A 8 19.63 5.27 -6.77
CA GLU A 8 19.70 6.04 -8.03
C GLU A 8 18.75 7.25 -8.04
N MET A 9 17.93 7.43 -7.00
CA MET A 9 16.99 8.55 -6.87
C MET A 9 17.71 9.79 -6.33
N SER A 10 17.37 10.97 -6.84
CA SER A 10 17.68 12.25 -6.17
C SER A 10 16.98 12.32 -4.81
N ASN A 11 17.48 13.14 -3.89
CA ASN A 11 16.87 13.33 -2.56
C ASN A 11 15.40 13.76 -2.65
N GLU A 12 15.07 14.62 -3.62
CA GLU A 12 13.70 15.07 -3.86
C GLU A 12 12.81 13.94 -4.38
N GLU A 13 13.33 13.15 -5.34
CA GLU A 13 12.64 11.98 -5.89
C GLU A 13 12.40 10.95 -4.78
N LEU A 14 13.39 10.71 -3.92
CA LEU A 14 13.32 9.77 -2.80
C LEU A 14 12.23 10.16 -1.80
N LEU A 15 12.18 11.44 -1.39
CA LEU A 15 11.18 11.96 -0.45
C LEU A 15 9.78 11.96 -1.04
N LYS A 16 9.64 12.33 -2.32
CA LYS A 16 8.35 12.29 -3.02
C LYS A 16 7.85 10.85 -3.13
N ASN A 17 8.73 9.92 -3.48
CA ASN A 17 8.39 8.52 -3.61
C ASN A 17 8.01 7.90 -2.25
N GLU A 18 8.69 8.25 -1.16
CA GLU A 18 8.30 7.83 0.20
C GLU A 18 6.86 8.28 0.54
N LYS A 19 6.54 9.56 0.30
CA LYS A 19 5.20 10.12 0.54
C LYS A 19 4.14 9.44 -0.32
N THR A 20 4.43 9.25 -1.61
CA THR A 20 3.51 8.57 -2.54
C THR A 20 3.27 7.13 -2.10
N LEU A 21 4.31 6.37 -1.74
CA LEU A 21 4.14 4.99 -1.28
C LEU A 21 3.33 4.91 0.01
N LYS A 22 3.60 5.80 0.98
CA LYS A 22 2.79 5.89 2.21
C LYS A 22 1.32 6.17 1.90
N LEU A 23 1.06 7.13 1.02
CA LEU A 23 -0.30 7.49 0.63
C LEU A 23 -1.02 6.33 -0.06
N VAL A 24 -0.37 5.65 -1.00
CA VAL A 24 -0.92 4.48 -1.70
C VAL A 24 -1.22 3.33 -0.73
N ILE A 25 -0.30 3.03 0.19
CA ILE A 25 -0.51 2.00 1.22
C ILE A 25 -1.72 2.36 2.10
N THR A 26 -1.76 3.59 2.62
CA THR A 26 -2.86 4.04 3.49
C THR A 26 -4.20 4.02 2.75
N MET A 27 -4.28 4.58 1.54
CA MET A 27 -5.50 4.54 0.73
C MET A 27 -5.92 3.11 0.40
N GLY A 28 -4.96 2.24 0.08
CA GLY A 28 -5.23 0.83 -0.16
C GLY A 28 -5.84 0.13 1.05
N ILE A 29 -5.29 0.34 2.25
CA ILE A 29 -5.83 -0.24 3.48
C ILE A 29 -7.24 0.30 3.75
N VAL A 30 -7.47 1.61 3.62
CA VAL A 30 -8.80 2.21 3.83
C VAL A 30 -9.81 1.64 2.84
N ALA A 31 -9.47 1.56 1.55
CA ALA A 31 -10.34 0.98 0.54
C ALA A 31 -10.64 -0.51 0.81
N ALA A 32 -9.64 -1.29 1.23
CA ALA A 32 -9.80 -2.70 1.57
C ALA A 32 -10.76 -2.88 2.77
N VAL A 33 -10.63 -2.06 3.82
CA VAL A 33 -11.54 -2.11 4.98
C VAL A 33 -12.96 -1.74 4.59
N LEU A 34 -13.15 -0.70 3.78
CA LEU A 34 -14.48 -0.30 3.29
C LEU A 34 -15.12 -1.40 2.43
N MET A 35 -14.34 -2.02 1.53
CA MET A 35 -14.80 -3.16 0.72
C MET A 35 -15.15 -4.38 1.58
N LEU A 36 -14.35 -4.68 2.61
CA LEU A 36 -14.64 -5.77 3.53
C LEU A 36 -15.96 -5.52 4.27
N ALA A 37 -16.14 -4.32 4.83
CA ALA A 37 -17.35 -3.93 5.54
C ALA A 37 -18.59 -4.01 4.64
N ALA A 38 -18.50 -3.47 3.42
CA ALA A 38 -19.58 -3.56 2.42
C ALA A 38 -19.85 -5.02 1.99
N GLY A 39 -18.80 -5.82 1.83
CA GLY A 39 -18.89 -7.23 1.49
C GLY A 39 -19.60 -8.04 2.57
N ILE A 40 -19.21 -7.86 3.84
CA ILE A 40 -19.86 -8.49 5.00
C ILE A 40 -21.33 -8.06 5.08
N TRP A 41 -21.61 -6.77 4.97
CA TRP A 41 -22.99 -6.25 4.97
C TRP A 41 -23.85 -6.92 3.89
N LEU A 42 -23.34 -6.99 2.65
CA LEU A 42 -24.04 -7.64 1.54
C LEU A 42 -24.23 -9.14 1.78
N THR A 43 -23.24 -9.82 2.37
CA THR A 43 -23.37 -11.24 2.70
C THR A 43 -24.43 -11.50 3.73
N ILE A 44 -24.53 -10.67 4.76
CA ILE A 44 -25.58 -10.77 5.78
C ILE A 44 -26.95 -10.41 5.16
N ALA A 45 -27.03 -9.28 4.45
CA ALA A 45 -28.29 -8.78 3.89
C ALA A 45 -28.88 -9.67 2.79
N LYS A 46 -28.03 -10.33 1.98
CA LYS A 46 -28.47 -11.18 0.87
C LYS A 46 -28.31 -12.68 1.15
N GLN A 47 -27.82 -13.07 2.34
CA GLN A 47 -27.55 -14.47 2.75
C GLN A 47 -26.71 -15.25 1.72
N LYS A 48 -25.83 -14.56 0.98
CA LYS A 48 -25.00 -15.13 -0.08
C LYS A 48 -23.58 -14.61 0.02
N PHE A 49 -22.61 -15.45 -0.35
CA PHE A 49 -21.22 -15.03 -0.39
C PHE A 49 -21.03 -13.82 -1.31
N SER A 50 -20.35 -12.80 -0.81
CA SER A 50 -19.99 -11.61 -1.57
C SER A 50 -18.51 -11.66 -1.92
N ALA A 51 -18.19 -11.68 -3.22
CA ALA A 51 -16.82 -11.67 -3.72
C ALA A 51 -16.02 -10.43 -3.26
N LEU A 52 -16.71 -9.36 -2.83
CA LEU A 52 -16.10 -8.17 -2.23
C LEU A 52 -15.32 -8.48 -0.94
N THR A 53 -15.63 -9.59 -0.26
CA THR A 53 -14.88 -10.04 0.93
C THR A 53 -13.53 -10.68 0.58
N ALA A 54 -13.34 -11.14 -0.66
CA ALA A 54 -12.09 -11.75 -1.13
C ALA A 54 -11.05 -10.70 -1.60
N VAL A 55 -11.52 -9.53 -2.04
CA VAL A 55 -10.65 -8.44 -2.55
C VAL A 55 -9.65 -7.92 -1.50
N PRO A 56 -10.02 -7.73 -0.21
CA PRO A 56 -9.08 -7.32 0.83
C PRO A 56 -7.94 -8.33 1.03
N MET A 57 -8.20 -9.63 0.84
CA MET A 57 -7.17 -10.68 0.97
C MET A 57 -6.10 -10.55 -0.11
N SER A 58 -6.49 -10.30 -1.37
CA SER A 58 -5.52 -10.08 -2.46
C SER A 58 -4.79 -8.75 -2.32
N MET A 59 -5.47 -7.69 -1.85
CA MET A 59 -4.84 -6.42 -1.52
C MET A 59 -3.79 -6.54 -0.41
N GLY A 60 -3.93 -7.49 0.52
CA GLY A 60 -2.92 -7.77 1.55
C GLY A 60 -1.53 -8.03 0.96
N VAL A 61 -1.44 -8.81 -0.12
CA VAL A 61 -0.16 -9.09 -0.81
C VAL A 61 0.44 -7.81 -1.40
N ILE A 62 -0.40 -6.99 -2.03
CA ILE A 62 0.02 -5.71 -2.64
C ILE A 62 0.55 -4.75 -1.56
N VAL A 63 -0.13 -4.68 -0.40
CA VAL A 63 0.30 -3.87 0.74
C VAL A 63 1.65 -4.36 1.27
N ILE A 64 1.86 -5.67 1.41
CA ILE A 64 3.13 -6.25 1.89
C ILE A 64 4.29 -5.88 0.94
N VAL A 65 4.11 -6.06 -0.37
CA VAL A 65 5.14 -5.73 -1.36
C VAL A 65 5.50 -4.23 -1.30
N ASN A 66 4.50 -3.36 -1.25
CA ASN A 66 4.73 -1.91 -1.15
C ASN A 66 5.35 -1.51 0.19
N ALA A 67 4.99 -2.16 1.30
CA ALA A 67 5.58 -1.91 2.61
C ALA A 67 7.07 -2.29 2.64
N ASN A 68 7.46 -3.37 1.95
CA ASN A 68 8.87 -3.74 1.81
C ASN A 68 9.64 -2.71 0.98
N SER A 69 9.07 -2.23 -0.13
CA SER A 69 9.65 -1.14 -0.92
C SER A 69 9.79 0.15 -0.10
N LEU A 70 8.79 0.50 0.71
CA LEU A 70 8.83 1.65 1.61
C LEU A 70 9.97 1.53 2.63
N LYS A 71 10.17 0.34 3.23
CA LYS A 71 11.29 0.09 4.15
C LYS A 71 12.64 0.31 3.48
N THR A 72 12.80 -0.10 2.22
CA THR A 72 14.05 0.11 1.47
C THR A 72 14.30 1.60 1.22
N ILE A 73 13.26 2.36 0.84
CA ILE A 73 13.36 3.82 0.67
C ILE A 73 13.70 4.50 2.00
N GLN A 74 13.10 4.08 3.11
CA GLN A 74 13.38 4.63 4.44
C GLN A 74 14.80 4.34 4.92
N LYS A 75 15.34 3.15 4.63
CA LYS A 75 16.74 2.82 4.90
C LYS A 75 17.68 3.73 4.13
N GLU A 76 17.41 3.95 2.84
CA GLU A 76 18.19 4.86 2.00
C GLU A 76 18.12 6.30 2.51
N LYS A 77 16.92 6.79 2.84
CA LYS A 77 16.70 8.11 3.43
C LYS A 77 17.53 8.31 4.71
N LYS A 78 17.54 7.30 5.59
CA LYS A 78 18.33 7.32 6.83
C LYS A 78 19.83 7.31 6.54
N SER A 79 20.29 6.51 5.57
CA SER A 79 21.70 6.47 5.17
C SER A 79 22.22 7.81 4.63
N ARG A 80 21.32 8.62 4.06
CA ARG A 80 21.62 9.96 3.54
C ARG A 80 21.48 11.08 4.59
N GLY A 81 21.14 10.75 5.84
CA GLY A 81 20.92 11.73 6.90
C GLY A 81 19.68 12.61 6.71
N LEU A 82 18.74 12.21 5.84
CA LEU A 82 17.54 12.99 5.50
C LEU A 82 16.37 12.76 6.49
N LEU A 83 16.67 12.26 7.70
CA LEU A 83 15.72 11.72 8.70
C LEU A 83 14.44 12.55 8.85
#